data_AF-A0A972HJU3-F1
#
_entry.id   AF-A0A972HJU3-F1
#
_cell.length_a   1.000
_cell.length_b   1.000
_cell.length_c   1.000
_cell.angle_alpha   90.00
_cell.angle_beta   90.00
_cell.angle_gamma   90.00
#
_symmetry.space_group_name_H-M   'P 1'
#
loop_
_entity.id
_entity.type
_entity.pdbx_description
1 polymer ?
#
loop_
_entity_poly.entity_id
_entity_poly.type
_entity_poly.pdbx_seq_one_letter_code
_entity_poly.pdbx_strand_id
1 'polypeptide(L)'
;MTQTFGPVAQAGGLSTVVDDRFRETDGLGWMLQAEFDATVQRLFECMNEAPASGWETARAAGERMVAGVQDLLSGSCGGDVAVCSGGRALTSLLVTMGLVAEGEAFEYWRSILMPDLARIDVEIGEQSNTFTVESHFGGSNLQGVDTR
;
A
#
# COMPACT_ATOMS: atom_id res chain seq x y z
N MET A 1 3.34 -11.98 6.69
CA MET A 1 2.35 -11.80 5.61
C MET A 1 1.83 -13.11 5.05
N THR A 2 2.67 -14.12 4.78
CA THR A 2 2.23 -15.45 4.33
C THR A 2 1.19 -16.12 5.25
N GLN A 3 1.28 -15.88 6.56
CA GLN A 3 0.31 -16.37 7.56
C GLN A 3 -1.07 -15.71 7.45
N THR A 4 -1.15 -14.48 6.96
CA THR A 4 -2.41 -13.74 6.78
C THR A 4 -3.05 -14.10 5.44
N PHE A 5 -2.25 -14.14 4.37
CA PHE A 5 -2.75 -14.35 3.01
C PHE A 5 -3.00 -15.83 2.67
N GLY A 6 -2.21 -16.73 3.24
CA GLY A 6 -2.27 -18.17 2.96
C GLY A 6 -3.67 -18.78 3.18
N PRO A 7 -4.32 -18.57 4.34
CA PRO A 7 -5.67 -19.08 4.58
C PRO A 7 -6.72 -18.56 3.58
N VAL A 8 -6.64 -17.28 3.20
CA VAL A 8 -7.57 -16.65 2.24
C VAL A 8 -7.38 -17.25 0.85
N ALA A 9 -6.14 -17.34 0.37
CA ALA A 9 -5.84 -17.93 -0.92
C ALA A 9 -6.24 -19.42 -0.97
N GLN A 10 -5.95 -20.18 0.10
CA GLN A 10 -6.35 -21.58 0.21
C GLN A 10 -7.87 -21.76 0.17
N ALA A 11 -8.62 -20.93 0.91
CA ALA A 11 -10.08 -20.99 0.90
C ALA A 11 -10.67 -20.65 -0.49
N GLY A 12 -10.00 -19.78 -1.26
CA GLY A 12 -10.37 -19.44 -2.63
C GLY A 12 -9.87 -20.40 -3.71
N GLY A 13 -9.09 -21.43 -3.36
CA GLY A 13 -8.43 -22.30 -4.34
C GLY A 13 -7.40 -21.58 -5.21
N LEU A 14 -6.86 -20.46 -4.73
CA LEU A 14 -5.90 -19.61 -5.44
C LEU A 14 -4.45 -20.02 -5.12
N SER A 15 -3.57 -19.86 -6.09
CA SER A 15 -2.13 -19.94 -5.86
C SER A 15 -1.61 -18.62 -5.28
N THR A 16 -0.50 -18.69 -4.53
CA THR A 16 0.18 -17.52 -4.00
C THR A 16 1.59 -17.44 -4.54
N VAL A 17 2.06 -16.23 -4.78
CA VAL A 17 3.44 -15.92 -5.16
C VAL A 17 3.97 -14.89 -4.16
N VAL A 18 5.21 -15.07 -3.72
CA VAL A 18 5.91 -14.06 -2.93
C VAL A 18 6.68 -13.18 -3.88
N ASP A 19 6.41 -11.88 -3.83
CA ASP A 19 7.09 -10.87 -4.64
C ASP A 19 7.61 -9.77 -3.72
N ASP A 20 8.92 -9.58 -3.76
CA ASP A 20 9.65 -8.65 -2.89
C ASP A 20 9.20 -7.20 -3.09
N ARG A 21 8.64 -6.86 -4.25
CA ARG A 21 8.12 -5.52 -4.52
C ARG A 21 6.93 -5.14 -3.65
N PHE A 22 6.23 -6.11 -3.04
CA PHE A 22 5.11 -5.86 -2.13
C PHE A 22 5.48 -6.03 -0.65
N ARG A 23 6.77 -6.15 -0.31
CA ARG A 23 7.21 -6.18 1.08
C ARG A 23 6.86 -4.89 1.84
N GLU A 24 6.80 -4.96 3.16
CA GLU A 24 6.68 -3.76 4.00
C GLU A 24 7.93 -2.87 3.86
N THR A 25 7.81 -1.57 4.16
CA THR A 25 8.97 -0.67 4.11
C THR A 25 10.09 -1.17 5.01
N ASP A 26 11.34 -1.07 4.52
CA ASP A 26 12.50 -1.43 5.34
C ASP A 26 12.62 -0.46 6.51
N GLY A 27 12.83 -1.02 7.70
CA GLY A 27 13.09 -0.27 8.92
C GLY A 27 14.10 -1.04 9.77
N LEU A 28 15.12 -0.34 10.25
CA LEU A 28 16.13 -0.90 11.15
C LEU A 28 15.97 -0.32 12.56
N GLY A 29 16.28 -1.16 13.55
CA GLY A 29 16.36 -0.79 14.95
C GLY A 29 15.09 -1.08 15.74
N TRP A 30 15.27 -1.37 17.03
CA TRP A 30 14.18 -1.40 17.99
C TRP A 30 13.89 0.02 18.46
N MET A 31 12.62 0.42 18.46
CA MET A 31 12.17 1.76 18.85
C MET A 31 11.05 1.65 19.88
N LEU A 32 10.95 2.63 20.77
CA LEU A 32 9.76 2.80 21.60
C LEU A 32 8.59 3.22 20.71
N GLN A 33 7.35 2.94 21.14
CA GLN A 33 6.15 3.24 20.33
C GLN A 33 6.09 4.72 19.90
N ALA A 34 6.37 5.66 20.79
CA ALA A 34 6.35 7.08 20.46
C ALA A 34 7.43 7.49 19.44
N GLU A 35 8.61 6.86 19.52
CA GLU A 35 9.70 7.09 18.55
C GLU A 35 9.34 6.48 17.19
N PHE A 36 8.71 5.32 17.19
CA PHE A 36 8.20 4.68 16.00
C PHE A 36 7.13 5.53 15.32
N ASP A 37 6.13 6.01 16.05
CA ASP A 37 5.05 6.85 15.51
C ASP A 37 5.62 8.15 14.91
N ALA A 38 6.57 8.80 15.58
CA ALA A 38 7.25 9.99 15.04
C ALA A 38 8.09 9.68 13.80
N THR A 39 8.74 8.51 13.74
CA THR A 39 9.49 8.05 12.57
C THR A 39 8.57 7.80 11.39
N VAL A 40 7.41 7.18 11.61
CA VAL A 40 6.41 6.95 10.56
C VAL A 40 5.73 8.26 10.14
N GLN A 41 5.50 9.20 11.04
CA GLN A 41 5.04 10.54 10.67
C GLN A 41 6.05 11.22 9.73
N ARG A 42 7.34 11.21 10.09
CA ARG A 42 8.41 11.75 9.23
C ARG A 42 8.50 11.04 7.87
N LEU A 43 8.26 9.72 7.83
CA LEU A 43 8.27 8.95 6.58
C LEU A 43 7.30 9.53 5.55
N PHE A 44 6.13 10.00 5.99
CA PHE A 44 5.10 10.57 5.13
C PHE A 44 5.23 12.08 4.94
N GLU A 45 5.72 12.83 5.93
CA GLU A 45 5.97 14.28 5.80
C GLU A 45 7.15 14.59 4.87
N CYS A 46 8.10 13.68 4.74
CA CYS A 46 9.33 13.85 3.94
C CYS A 46 9.53 12.66 3.01
N MET A 47 8.58 12.40 2.10
CA MET A 47 8.52 11.14 1.32
C MET A 47 9.78 10.79 0.51
N ASN A 48 10.56 11.79 0.11
CA ASN A 48 11.79 11.60 -0.69
C ASN A 48 13.03 11.40 0.18
N GLU A 49 12.90 11.48 1.52
CA GLU A 49 13.98 11.32 2.48
C GLU A 49 13.73 10.10 3.36
N ALA A 50 14.80 9.43 3.79
CA ALA A 50 14.68 8.34 4.75
C ALA A 50 14.31 8.95 6.13
N PRO A 51 13.29 8.41 6.83
CA PRO A 51 12.89 8.95 8.14
C PRO A 51 13.93 8.68 9.23
N ALA A 52 14.73 7.63 9.06
CA ALA A 52 15.83 7.26 9.94
C ALA A 52 16.92 6.49 9.16
N SER A 53 18.09 6.32 9.76
CA SER A 53 19.18 5.57 9.12
C SER A 53 18.76 4.12 8.84
N GLY A 54 18.99 3.66 7.61
CA GLY A 54 18.65 2.30 7.17
C GLY A 54 17.17 2.08 6.89
N TRP A 55 16.36 3.14 6.84
CA TRP A 55 14.97 3.06 6.41
C TRP A 55 14.86 3.33 4.90
N GLU A 56 13.90 2.66 4.28
CA GLU A 56 13.45 2.96 2.92
C GLU A 56 12.65 4.28 2.91
N THR A 57 12.71 5.03 1.81
CA THR A 57 11.87 6.23 1.63
C THR A 57 10.44 5.83 1.27
N ALA A 58 9.45 6.65 1.63
CA ALA A 58 8.06 6.37 1.24
C ALA A 58 7.91 6.38 -0.29
N ARG A 59 8.64 7.26 -0.99
CA ARG A 59 8.65 7.32 -2.45
C ARG A 59 9.17 6.02 -3.07
N ALA A 60 10.31 5.51 -2.60
CA ALA A 60 10.89 4.28 -3.14
C ALA A 60 9.98 3.08 -2.90
N ALA A 61 9.37 2.99 -1.71
CA ALA A 61 8.39 1.94 -1.39
C ALA A 61 7.16 2.01 -2.30
N GLY A 62 6.63 3.21 -2.54
CA GLY A 62 5.51 3.42 -3.44
C GLY A 62 5.85 3.07 -4.90
N GLU A 63 6.98 3.53 -5.41
CA GLU A 63 7.44 3.25 -6.77
C GLU A 63 7.63 1.76 -7.04
N ARG A 64 8.27 1.01 -6.12
CA ARG A 64 8.41 -0.45 -6.29
C ARG A 64 7.06 -1.17 -6.30
N MET A 65 6.10 -0.72 -5.48
CA MET A 65 4.77 -1.32 -5.45
C MET A 65 3.98 -0.97 -6.72
N VAL A 66 4.06 0.26 -7.22
CA VAL A 66 3.46 0.66 -8.50
C VAL A 66 4.00 -0.20 -9.64
N ALA A 67 5.32 -0.40 -9.70
CA ALA A 67 5.93 -1.28 -10.71
C ALA A 67 5.40 -2.72 -10.60
N GLY A 68 5.25 -3.25 -9.37
CA GLY A 68 4.63 -4.55 -9.13
C GLY A 68 3.18 -4.64 -9.60
N VAL A 69 2.36 -3.63 -9.29
CA VAL A 69 0.95 -3.56 -9.72
C VAL A 69 0.85 -3.50 -11.24
N GLN A 70 1.67 -2.68 -11.91
CA GLN A 70 1.69 -2.57 -13.37
C GLN A 70 2.01 -3.91 -14.04
N ASP A 71 3.00 -4.64 -13.52
CA ASP A 71 3.36 -5.96 -14.05
C ASP A 71 2.21 -6.97 -13.85
N LEU A 72 1.56 -6.98 -12.68
CA LEU A 72 0.40 -7.85 -12.42
C LEU A 72 -0.76 -7.57 -13.38
N LEU A 73 -1.07 -6.29 -13.60
CA LEU A 73 -2.14 -5.87 -14.50
C LEU A 73 -1.83 -6.26 -15.95
N SER A 74 -0.60 -6.04 -16.42
CA SER A 74 -0.17 -6.38 -17.79
C SER A 74 -0.15 -7.89 -18.06
N GLY A 75 0.14 -8.71 -17.05
CA GLY A 75 0.15 -10.17 -17.15
C GLY A 75 -1.23 -10.81 -16.96
N SER A 76 -2.22 -10.07 -16.45
CA SER A 76 -3.55 -10.60 -16.17
C SER A 76 -4.46 -10.51 -17.40
N CYS A 77 -5.20 -11.57 -17.71
CA CYS A 77 -6.19 -11.58 -18.81
C CYS A 77 -7.53 -10.93 -18.40
N GLY A 78 -7.49 -9.95 -17.48
CA GLY A 78 -8.65 -9.42 -16.77
C GLY A 78 -8.98 -10.21 -15.50
N GLY A 79 -9.44 -9.50 -14.46
CA GLY A 79 -9.86 -10.07 -13.17
C GLY A 79 -9.28 -9.33 -11.96
N ASP A 80 -9.75 -9.71 -10.77
CA ASP A 80 -9.28 -9.14 -9.51
C ASP A 80 -7.93 -9.75 -9.12
N VAL A 81 -7.00 -8.91 -8.67
CA VAL A 81 -5.72 -9.34 -8.10
C VAL A 81 -5.67 -8.90 -6.64
N ALA A 82 -5.30 -9.83 -5.76
CA ALA A 82 -5.15 -9.55 -4.34
C ALA A 82 -3.66 -9.47 -3.96
N VAL A 83 -3.27 -8.36 -3.34
CA VAL A 83 -1.93 -8.13 -2.80
C VAL A 83 -2.03 -8.01 -1.28
N CYS A 84 -1.17 -8.74 -0.56
CA CYS A 84 -1.04 -8.62 0.89
C CYS A 84 0.27 -7.90 1.21
N SER A 85 0.17 -6.71 1.80
CA SER A 85 1.31 -5.88 2.19
C SER A 85 1.20 -5.37 3.64
N GLY A 86 2.23 -4.67 4.09
CA GLY A 86 2.22 -3.95 5.35
C GLY A 86 1.57 -2.57 5.20
N GLY A 87 1.16 -1.98 6.32
CA GLY A 87 0.42 -0.72 6.31
C GLY A 87 1.20 0.45 5.72
N ARG A 88 2.51 0.55 6.01
CA ARG A 88 3.31 1.69 5.51
C ARG A 88 3.49 1.60 4.00
N ALA A 89 3.80 0.41 3.50
CA ALA A 89 3.92 0.12 2.09
C ALA A 89 2.59 0.39 1.35
N LEU A 90 1.45 -0.08 1.87
CA LEU A 90 0.12 0.23 1.29
C LEU A 90 -0.12 1.74 1.21
N THR A 91 0.11 2.48 2.29
CA THR A 91 -0.04 3.95 2.27
C THR A 91 0.90 4.60 1.26
N SER A 92 2.16 4.19 1.19
CA SER A 92 3.13 4.69 0.21
C SER A 92 2.69 4.44 -1.25
N LEU A 93 2.11 3.27 -1.54
CA LEU A 93 1.52 2.97 -2.85
C LEU A 93 0.40 3.96 -3.18
N LEU A 94 -0.58 4.11 -2.27
CA LEU A 94 -1.75 4.94 -2.51
C LEU A 94 -1.39 6.41 -2.72
N VAL A 95 -0.44 6.92 -1.93
CA VAL A 95 0.06 8.28 -2.11
C VAL A 95 0.80 8.44 -3.45
N THR A 96 1.61 7.45 -3.84
CA THR A 96 2.33 7.47 -5.12
C THR A 96 1.38 7.40 -6.32
N MET A 97 0.25 6.73 -6.18
CA MET A 97 -0.82 6.68 -7.19
C MET A 97 -1.73 7.93 -7.18
N GLY A 98 -1.52 8.86 -6.25
CA GLY A 98 -2.37 10.05 -6.09
C GLY A 98 -3.73 9.77 -5.43
N LEU A 99 -3.95 8.57 -4.90
CA LEU A 99 -5.21 8.14 -4.29
C LEU A 99 -5.39 8.62 -2.85
N VAL A 100 -4.29 8.98 -2.19
CA VAL A 100 -4.25 9.61 -0.86
C VAL A 100 -3.33 10.82 -0.94
N ALA A 101 -3.75 11.96 -0.41
CA ALA A 101 -2.92 13.16 -0.40
C ALA A 101 -1.71 12.96 0.54
N GLU A 102 -0.53 13.49 0.17
CA GLU A 102 0.69 13.37 1.00
C GLU A 102 0.47 13.87 2.44
N GLY A 103 -0.26 14.97 2.61
CA GLY A 103 -0.59 15.54 3.92
C GLY A 103 -1.57 14.71 4.78
N GLU A 104 -2.23 13.72 4.20
CA GLU A 104 -3.19 12.84 4.88
C GLU A 104 -2.61 11.44 5.17
N ALA A 105 -1.45 11.13 4.59
CA ALA A 105 -0.87 9.79 4.58
C ALA A 105 -0.62 9.21 5.97
N PHE A 106 -0.13 10.02 6.92
CA PHE A 106 0.12 9.53 8.28
C PHE A 106 -1.17 9.12 9.01
N GLU A 107 -2.21 9.94 8.93
CA GLU A 107 -3.51 9.63 9.55
C GLU A 107 -4.21 8.48 8.81
N TYR A 108 -4.07 8.40 7.49
CA TYR A 108 -4.52 7.24 6.71
C TYR A 108 -3.84 5.96 7.23
N TRP A 109 -2.52 5.94 7.35
CA TRP A 109 -1.77 4.79 7.87
C TRP A 109 -2.23 4.39 9.28
N ARG A 110 -2.44 5.36 10.17
CA ARG A 110 -2.92 5.12 11.54
C ARG A 110 -4.33 4.53 11.59
N SER A 111 -5.15 4.78 10.56
CA SER A 111 -6.51 4.26 10.49
C SER A 111 -6.58 2.79 10.06
N ILE A 112 -5.49 2.24 9.49
CA ILE A 112 -5.42 0.86 9.04
C ILE A 112 -5.35 -0.09 10.24
N LEU A 113 -6.32 -0.99 10.35
CA LEU A 113 -6.38 -2.10 11.28
C LEU A 113 -6.09 -3.42 10.57
N MET A 114 -5.94 -4.50 11.34
CA MET A 114 -5.70 -5.82 10.78
C MET A 114 -6.82 -6.79 11.21
N PRO A 115 -7.56 -7.43 10.29
CA PRO A 115 -7.44 -7.33 8.82
C PRO A 115 -8.30 -6.21 8.23
N ASP A 116 -7.67 -5.29 7.50
CA ASP A 116 -8.35 -4.33 6.63
C ASP A 116 -7.98 -4.56 5.16
N LEU A 117 -8.83 -4.05 4.26
CA LEU A 117 -8.68 -4.16 2.82
C LEU A 117 -8.88 -2.79 2.15
N ALA A 118 -8.03 -2.49 1.18
CA ALA A 118 -8.27 -1.46 0.17
C ALA A 118 -8.53 -2.14 -1.18
N ARG A 119 -9.62 -1.78 -1.84
CA ARG A 119 -9.93 -2.14 -3.22
C ARG A 119 -9.52 -0.97 -4.10
N ILE A 120 -8.70 -1.23 -5.11
CA ILE A 120 -8.33 -0.25 -6.12
C ILE A 120 -8.94 -0.72 -7.44
N ASP A 121 -9.93 0.00 -7.96
CA ASP A 121 -10.47 -0.28 -9.28
C ASP A 121 -9.58 0.43 -10.32
N VAL A 122 -9.21 -0.31 -11.37
CA VAL A 122 -8.32 0.16 -12.42
C VAL A 122 -9.02 0.08 -13.76
N GLU A 123 -9.22 1.23 -14.39
CA GLU A 123 -9.67 1.30 -15.77
C GLU A 123 -8.45 1.52 -16.68
N ILE A 124 -8.15 0.53 -17.51
CA ILE A 124 -7.02 0.60 -18.46
C ILE A 124 -7.53 1.22 -19.76
N GLY A 125 -7.13 2.46 -20.04
CA GLY A 125 -7.41 3.16 -21.30
C GLY A 125 -6.26 3.07 -22.30
N GLU A 126 -6.53 3.38 -23.57
CA GLU A 126 -5.49 3.41 -24.63
C GLU A 126 -4.43 4.51 -24.41
N GLN A 127 -4.74 5.55 -23.62
CA GLN A 127 -3.87 6.71 -23.40
C GLN A 127 -3.58 7.04 -21.93
N SER A 128 -4.41 6.55 -21.00
CA SER A 128 -4.26 6.77 -19.56
C SER A 128 -5.02 5.72 -18.77
N ASN A 129 -4.55 5.42 -17.55
CA ASN A 129 -5.26 4.57 -16.60
C ASN A 129 -5.96 5.44 -15.55
N THR A 130 -7.20 5.11 -15.21
CA THR A 130 -7.92 5.72 -14.09
C THR A 130 -7.88 4.78 -12.90
N PHE A 131 -7.66 5.33 -11.71
CA PHE A 131 -7.62 4.58 -10.46
C PHE A 131 -8.61 5.18 -9.48
N THR A 132 -9.41 4.34 -8.83
CA THR A 132 -10.24 4.74 -7.69
C THR A 132 -9.99 3.80 -6.52
N VAL A 133 -10.08 4.31 -5.30
CA VAL A 133 -9.85 3.51 -4.09
C VAL A 133 -11.08 3.49 -3.18
N GLU A 134 -11.46 2.31 -2.75
CA GLU A 134 -12.39 2.07 -1.65
C GLU A 134 -11.63 1.40 -0.50
N SER A 135 -11.68 2.01 0.68
CA SER A 135 -11.03 1.47 1.88
C SER A 135 -12.08 1.01 2.89
N HIS A 136 -11.96 -0.23 3.35
CA HIS A 136 -12.82 -0.81 4.39
C HIS A 136 -12.03 -0.95 5.69
N PHE A 137 -12.11 0.08 6.53
CA PHE A 137 -11.42 0.15 7.81
C PHE A 137 -12.43 0.14 8.96
N GLY A 138 -12.33 -0.86 9.86
CA GLY A 138 -12.94 -0.82 11.20
C GLY A 138 -14.43 -0.41 11.34
N GLY A 139 -15.24 -0.45 10.27
CA GLY A 139 -16.65 -0.06 10.27
C GLY A 139 -16.98 1.33 9.70
N SER A 140 -16.02 2.05 9.11
CA SER A 140 -16.29 3.31 8.38
C SER A 140 -15.67 3.31 6.99
N ASN A 141 -16.49 3.56 5.97
CA ASN A 141 -16.03 3.74 4.59
C ASN A 141 -15.45 5.14 4.43
N LEU A 142 -14.15 5.26 4.14
CA LEU A 142 -13.57 6.47 3.58
C LEU A 142 -13.71 6.38 2.06
N GLN A 143 -14.62 7.16 1.48
CA GLN A 143 -14.77 7.25 0.02
C GLN A 143 -13.65 8.15 -0.54
N GLY A 144 -12.85 7.61 -1.45
CA GLY A 144 -11.74 8.29 -2.12
C GLY A 144 -12.19 9.36 -3.13
N VAL A 145 -11.31 10.34 -3.32
CA VAL A 145 -11.46 11.55 -4.13
C VAL A 145 -11.20 11.27 -5.61
N ASP A 146 -11.97 11.93 -6.49
CA ASP A 146 -11.79 11.95 -7.94
C ASP A 146 -10.55 12.78 -8.31
N THR A 147 -9.43 12.12 -8.65
CA THR A 147 -8.20 12.80 -9.12
C THR A 147 -8.09 12.71 -10.63
N ARG A 148 -8.27 13.87 -11.28
CA ARG A 148 -8.11 14.11 -12.73
C ARG A 148 -6.65 14.23 -13.14
#